data_AF-A0A2N2M061-F1
#
_entry.id   AF-A0A2N2M061-F1
#
_cell.length_a   1.000
_cell.length_b   1.000
_cell.length_c   1.000
_cell.angle_alpha   90.00
_cell.angle_beta   90.00
_cell.angle_gamma   90.00
#
_symmetry.space_group_name_H-M   'P 1'
#
loop_
_entity.id
_entity.type
_entity.pdbx_description
1 polymer ?
#
loop_
_entity_poly.entity_id
_entity_poly.type
_entity_poly.pdbx_seq_one_letter_code
_entity_poly.pdbx_strand_id
1 'polypeptide(L)' 'MNTYEHPMESEILDLEKIKTEQEIRFGNSCPQCKTGTLDYDGCLNLICHHCGYVSSGSFT' A
#
# COMPACT_ATOMS: atom_id res chain seq x y z
N MET A 1 -45.04 -28.41 0.36
CA MET A 1 -43.66 -28.86 0.60
C MET A 1 -42.86 -28.48 -0.63
N ASN A 2 -41.89 -27.57 -0.42
CA ASN A 2 -40.66 -27.32 -1.20
C ASN A 2 -40.81 -26.95 -2.69
N THR A 3 -40.08 -25.99 -3.26
CA THR A 3 -38.91 -25.19 -2.84
C THR A 3 -38.87 -23.94 -3.72
N TYR A 4 -38.65 -22.78 -3.10
CA TYR A 4 -38.49 -21.52 -3.81
C TYR A 4 -37.07 -21.45 -4.37
N GLU A 5 -36.92 -21.62 -5.68
CA GLU A 5 -35.67 -21.34 -6.39
C GLU A 5 -35.85 -20.02 -7.14
N HIS A 6 -35.45 -18.93 -6.49
CA HIS A 6 -35.22 -17.64 -7.14
C HIS A 6 -33.71 -17.34 -7.10
N PRO A 7 -33.09 -17.02 -8.25
CA PRO A 7 -31.65 -16.83 -8.37
C PRO A 7 -31.21 -15.53 -7.69
N MET A 8 -30.30 -15.67 -6.74
CA MET A 8 -29.72 -14.60 -5.92
C MET A 8 -28.40 -14.11 -6.55
N GLU A 9 -28.52 -13.45 -7.70
CA GLU A 9 -27.38 -13.11 -8.56
C GLU A 9 -27.03 -11.60 -8.60
N SER A 10 -27.59 -10.75 -7.73
CA SER A 10 -27.57 -9.30 -7.99
C SER A 10 -27.19 -8.37 -6.84
N GLU A 11 -26.21 -8.72 -6.02
CA GLU A 11 -25.46 -7.71 -5.25
C GLU A 11 -24.00 -8.18 -5.14
N ILE A 12 -23.32 -8.13 -6.29
CA ILE A 12 -21.86 -8.21 -6.38
C ILE A 12 -21.33 -7.11 -5.48
N LEU A 13 -20.82 -7.51 -4.31
CA LEU A 13 -20.16 -6.67 -3.32
C LEU A 13 -19.23 -5.69 -4.06
N ASP A 14 -19.60 -4.41 -4.05
CA ASP A 14 -18.87 -3.35 -4.70
C ASP A 14 -17.39 -3.48 -4.36
N LEU A 15 -16.65 -3.75 -5.42
CA LEU A 15 -15.23 -4.01 -5.48
C LEU A 15 -14.51 -3.25 -4.37
N GLU A 16 -13.98 -4.02 -3.43
CA GLU A 16 -12.91 -3.68 -2.48
C GLU A 16 -11.67 -3.20 -3.25
N LYS A 17 -11.79 -2.08 -3.96
CA LYS A 17 -10.68 -1.28 -4.44
C LYS A 17 -10.14 -0.51 -3.25
N ILE A 18 -9.80 -1.23 -2.18
CA ILE A 18 -8.88 -0.74 -1.17
C ILE A 18 -7.55 -0.65 -1.91
N LYS A 19 -7.34 0.49 -2.56
CA LYS A 19 -6.04 0.88 -3.08
C LYS A 19 -5.21 1.10 -1.83
N THR A 20 -4.60 0.03 -1.33
CA THR A 20 -3.68 0.08 -0.20
C THR A 20 -2.55 0.98 -0.69
N GLU A 21 -2.59 2.24 -0.32
CA GLU A 21 -1.43 3.11 -0.43
C GLU A 21 -0.37 2.42 0.43
N GLN A 22 0.54 1.70 -0.23
CA GLN A 22 1.57 0.95 0.48
C GLN A 22 2.32 1.95 1.35
N GLU A 23 2.16 1.80 2.66
CA GLU A 23 2.79 2.70 3.60
C GLU A 23 4.30 2.64 3.40
N ILE A 24 4.91 3.80 3.24
CA ILE A 24 6.36 3.92 3.06
C ILE A 24 7.02 3.69 4.42
N ARG A 25 7.68 2.53 4.57
CA ARG A 25 8.29 2.08 5.83
C ARG A 25 9.75 1.71 5.62
N PHE A 26 10.51 1.71 6.72
CA PHE A 26 11.87 1.17 6.77
C PHE A 26 11.90 -0.27 6.25
N GLY A 27 12.91 -0.60 5.44
CA GLY A 27 13.08 -1.92 4.84
C GLY A 27 12.21 -2.20 3.62
N ASN A 28 11.25 -1.33 3.26
CA ASN A 28 10.48 -1.49 2.03
C ASN A 28 11.33 -1.15 0.80
N SER A 29 10.94 -1.72 -0.35
CA SER A 29 11.49 -1.30 -1.63
C SER A 29 11.19 0.16 -1.91
N CYS A 30 12.17 0.88 -2.45
CA CYS A 30 12.02 2.26 -2.83
C CYS A 30 10.90 2.41 -3.88
N PRO A 31 9.88 3.26 -3.65
CA PRO A 31 8.78 3.42 -4.59
C PRO A 31 9.21 4.06 -5.92
N GLN A 32 10.33 4.80 -5.90
CA GLN A 32 10.84 5.52 -7.07
C GLN A 32 11.68 4.61 -7.98
N CYS A 33 12.72 3.96 -7.46
CA CYS A 33 13.60 3.13 -8.28
C CYS A 33 13.27 1.64 -8.27
N LYS A 34 12.48 1.15 -7.30
CA LYS A 34 12.09 -0.26 -7.11
C LYS A 34 13.25 -1.25 -6.94
N THR A 35 14.50 -0.79 -6.98
CA THR A 35 15.71 -1.60 -6.83
C THR A 35 16.33 -1.45 -5.44
N GLY A 36 16.39 -0.22 -4.91
CA GLY A 36 16.94 0.05 -3.59
C GLY A 36 15.91 -0.17 -2.48
N THR A 37 16.41 -0.24 -1.25
CA THR A 37 15.61 -0.34 -0.02
C THR A 37 15.63 0.99 0.71
N LEU A 38 14.58 1.27 1.49
CA LEU A 38 14.51 2.45 2.35
C LEU A 38 15.17 2.20 3.70
N ASP A 39 16.02 3.14 4.11
CA ASP A 39 16.73 3.14 5.40
C ASP A 39 16.58 4.50 6.09
N TYR A 40 16.89 4.61 7.39
CA TYR A 40 16.83 5.88 8.09
C TYR A 40 18.15 6.64 7.97
N ASP A 41 18.09 7.94 7.66
CA ASP A 41 19.28 8.81 7.58
C ASP A 41 19.81 9.26 8.95
N GLY A 42 19.18 8.83 10.05
CA GLY A 42 19.48 9.31 11.42
C GLY A 42 18.75 10.59 11.81
N CYS A 43 18.07 11.26 10.87
CA CYS A 43 17.18 12.41 11.11
C CYS A 43 15.70 12.02 10.99
N LEU A 44 15.38 10.73 11.09
CA LEU A 44 14.04 10.13 10.94
C LEU A 44 13.44 10.26 9.53
N ASN A 45 14.25 10.53 8.50
CA ASN A 45 13.82 10.45 7.11
C ASN A 45 14.11 9.06 6.56
N LEU A 46 13.16 8.51 5.79
CA LEU A 46 13.40 7.30 5.02
C LEU A 46 14.07 7.66 3.70
N ILE A 47 15.29 7.16 3.48
CA ILE A 47 16.10 7.45 2.31
C ILE A 47 16.40 6.18 1.52
N CYS A 48 16.53 6.32 0.19
CA CYS A 48 17.03 5.25 -0.66
C CYS A 48 18.45 5.57 -1.12
N HIS A 49 19.44 4.78 -0.68
CA HIS A 49 20.84 4.93 -1.08
C HIS A 49 21.11 4.62 -2.57
N HIS A 50 20.16 3.99 -3.27
CA HIS A 50 20.30 3.67 -4.69
C HIS A 50 19.95 4.84 -5.62
N CYS A 51 18.88 5.59 -5.33
CA CYS A 51 18.40 6.66 -6.22
C CYS A 51 18.25 8.02 -5.54
N GLY A 52 18.53 8.15 -4.24
CA GLY A 52 18.41 9.39 -3.50
C GLY A 52 16.98 9.82 -3.17
N TYR A 53 15.99 8.93 -3.30
CA TYR A 53 14.63 9.21 -2.83
C TYR A 53 14.63 9.47 -1.31
N VAL A 54 13.87 10.46 -0.87
CA VAL A 54 13.69 10.81 0.55
C VAL A 54 12.20 10.94 0.85
N SER A 55 11.75 10.27 1.90
CA SER A 55 10.42 10.43 2.48
C SER A 55 10.55 10.92 3.91
N SER A 56 10.02 12.11 4.15
CA SER A 56 9.98 12.75 5.47
C SER A 56 8.57 12.63 6.03
N GLY A 57 8.44 12.14 7.27
CA GLY A 57 7.16 12.19 7.96
C GLY A 57 6.85 13.61 8.44
N SER A 58 5.62 14.08 8.27
CA SER A 58 5.10 15.23 9.01
C SER A 58 4.41 14.69 10.27
N PHE A 59 4.95 14.98 11.45
CA PHE A 59 4.30 14.66 12.72
C PHE A 59 3.33 15.80 13.05
N THR A 60 2.02 15.57 12.94
CA THR A 60 0.95 16.50 13.35
C THR A 60 0.01 15.81 14.32
#